data_AF-A0A8H7WL68-F1
#
_entry.id   AF-A0A8H7WL68-F1
#
_cell.length_a   1.000
_cell.length_b   1.000
_cell.length_c   1.000
_cell.angle_alpha   90.00
_cell.angle_beta   90.00
_cell.angle_gamma   90.00
#
_symmetry.space_group_name_H-M   'P 1'
#
loop_
_entity.id
_entity.type
_entity.pdbx_description
1 polymer ?
#
loop_
_entity_poly.entity_id
_entity_poly.type
_entity_poly.pdbx_seq_one_letter_code
_entity_poly.pdbx_strand_id
1 'polypeptide(L)'
;PAEREEFQSQQIQRQQQRLQVQARHQQEGHDVWDLENRLDMWVGKCPLCYVRKCGGRQVDIRHTFEECIDEEHELVCKEVQALQSVHFQAYASCHDCGVAQQICMQWEEIYEGDWKFQQVPGGMCQYEGIIRPVIAAILVAGPSEVLDQAVWSYMRARGIWGLNEWLGPEEEAEVKKGMLRWFGEK
;
A
#
# COMPACT_ATOMS: atom_id res chain seq x y z
N PRO A 1 28.17 28.22 37.56
CA PRO A 1 28.38 26.75 37.56
C PRO A 1 27.13 26.02 37.04
N ALA A 2 25.99 26.19 37.70
CA ALA A 2 24.71 25.60 37.30
C ALA A 2 24.19 26.09 35.92
N GLU A 3 24.21 27.41 35.66
CA GLU A 3 23.72 27.96 34.38
C GLU A 3 24.52 27.50 33.14
N ARG A 4 25.82 27.19 33.30
CA ARG A 4 26.65 26.64 32.22
C ARG A 4 26.33 25.18 31.93
N GLU A 5 26.07 24.39 32.97
CA GLU A 5 25.69 22.99 32.86
C GLU A 5 24.28 22.86 32.26
N GLU A 6 23.37 23.75 32.64
CA GLU A 6 22.00 23.80 32.11
C GLU A 6 21.98 24.23 30.63
N PHE A 7 22.82 25.20 30.25
CA PHE A 7 23.01 25.61 28.86
C PHE A 7 23.63 24.49 27.99
N GLN A 8 24.65 23.78 28.51
CA GLN A 8 25.24 22.63 27.81
C GLN A 8 24.25 21.48 27.66
N SER A 9 23.47 21.17 28.70
CA SER A 9 22.43 20.14 28.66
C SER A 9 21.36 20.46 27.61
N GLN A 10 20.91 21.71 27.52
CA GLN A 10 19.99 22.15 26.47
C GLN A 10 20.59 22.04 25.06
N GLN A 11 21.88 22.33 24.87
CA GLN A 11 22.53 22.18 23.57
C GLN A 11 22.61 20.71 23.13
N ILE A 12 22.98 19.82 24.05
CA ILE A 12 23.03 18.37 23.80
C ILE A 12 21.65 17.83 23.46
N GLN A 13 20.61 18.25 24.20
CA GLN A 13 19.23 17.82 23.96
C GLN A 13 18.72 18.27 22.59
N ARG A 14 19.00 19.51 22.18
CA ARG A 14 18.65 20.01 20.84
C ARG A 14 19.41 19.28 19.73
N GLN A 15 20.68 18.92 19.97
CA GLN A 15 21.47 18.16 19.01
C GLN A 15 20.92 16.73 18.85
N GLN A 16 20.56 16.07 19.96
CA GLN A 16 19.93 14.75 19.95
C GLN A 16 18.57 14.77 19.23
N GLN A 17 17.73 15.78 19.49
CA GLN A 17 16.46 15.94 18.78
C GLN A 17 16.66 16.11 17.27
N ARG A 18 17.64 16.91 16.83
CA ARG A 18 17.95 17.06 15.39
C ARG A 18 18.40 15.75 14.76
N LEU A 19 19.26 14.99 15.45
CA LEU A 19 19.73 13.69 14.96
C LEU A 19 18.57 12.68 14.87
N GLN A 20 17.65 12.67 15.84
CA GLN A 20 16.46 11.81 15.81
C GLN A 20 15.52 12.18 14.66
N VAL A 21 15.25 13.47 14.45
CA VAL A 21 14.42 13.94 13.33
C VAL A 21 15.07 13.61 12.00
N GLN A 22 16.39 13.82 11.86
CA GLN A 22 17.12 13.48 10.64
C GLN A 22 17.10 11.97 10.37
N ALA A 23 17.33 11.14 11.40
CA ALA A 23 17.25 9.69 11.27
C ALA A 23 15.84 9.23 10.88
N ARG A 24 14.80 9.86 11.45
CA ARG A 24 13.41 9.59 11.10
C ARG A 24 13.10 9.96 9.65
N HIS A 25 13.50 11.15 9.19
CA HIS A 25 13.28 11.56 7.79
C HIS A 25 14.07 10.68 6.81
N GLN A 26 15.27 10.23 7.19
CA GLN A 26 16.04 9.27 6.38
C GLN A 26 15.31 7.93 6.29
N GLN A 27 14.81 7.41 7.42
CA GLN A 27 14.03 6.19 7.42
C GLN A 27 12.75 6.32 6.57
N GLU A 28 12.00 7.40 6.74
CA GLU A 28 10.79 7.67 5.94
C GLU A 28 11.12 7.76 4.44
N GLY A 29 12.23 8.42 4.08
CA GLY A 29 12.71 8.48 2.69
C GLY A 29 13.14 7.11 2.13
N HIS A 30 13.79 6.28 2.94
CA HIS A 30 14.13 4.90 2.58
C HIS A 30 12.87 4.04 2.38
N ASP A 31 11.88 4.16 3.27
CA ASP A 31 10.64 3.38 3.20
C ASP A 31 9.81 3.74 1.96
N VAL A 32 9.76 5.04 1.59
CA VAL A 32 9.10 5.50 0.36
C VAL A 32 9.83 4.98 -0.89
N TRP A 33 11.17 5.08 -0.91
CA TRP A 33 11.97 4.58 -2.03
C TRP A 33 11.85 3.07 -2.22
N ASP A 34 11.82 2.31 -1.12
CA ASP A 34 11.60 0.86 -1.15
C ASP A 34 10.19 0.52 -1.66
N LEU A 35 9.17 1.31 -1.31
CA LEU A 35 7.83 1.15 -1.82
C LEU A 35 7.76 1.40 -3.33
N GLU A 36 8.31 2.52 -3.82
CA GLU A 36 8.34 2.86 -5.25
C GLU A 36 9.04 1.77 -6.07
N ASN A 37 10.23 1.32 -5.65
CA ASN A 37 10.92 0.22 -6.32
C ASN A 37 10.09 -1.06 -6.37
N ARG A 38 9.38 -1.38 -5.27
CA ARG A 38 8.51 -2.55 -5.23
C ARG A 38 7.33 -2.40 -6.17
N LEU A 39 6.77 -1.19 -6.34
CA LEU A 39 5.70 -0.92 -7.29
C LEU A 39 6.18 -1.03 -8.73
N ASP A 40 7.35 -0.48 -9.03
CA ASP A 40 8.00 -0.56 -10.35
C ASP A 40 8.23 -2.01 -10.80
N MET A 41 8.48 -2.92 -9.85
CA MET A 41 8.61 -4.34 -10.16
C MET A 41 7.34 -4.96 -10.74
N TRP A 42 6.15 -4.37 -10.55
CA TRP A 42 4.89 -4.88 -11.10
C TRP A 42 4.49 -4.20 -12.41
N VAL A 43 5.08 -3.04 -12.73
CA VAL A 43 4.77 -2.30 -13.95
C VAL A 43 5.03 -3.18 -15.18
N GLY A 44 4.04 -3.24 -16.07
CA GLY A 44 4.11 -4.01 -17.31
C GLY A 44 4.06 -5.53 -17.14
N LYS A 45 3.65 -6.03 -15.96
CA LYS A 45 3.43 -7.45 -15.71
C LYS A 45 1.97 -7.73 -15.36
N CYS A 46 1.43 -8.85 -15.81
CA CYS A 46 0.15 -9.35 -15.32
C CYS A 46 0.28 -9.71 -13.82
N PRO A 47 -0.51 -9.07 -12.93
CA PRO A 47 -0.43 -9.31 -11.49
C PRO A 47 -0.67 -10.77 -11.10
N LEU A 48 -1.69 -11.41 -11.67
CA LEU A 48 -2.04 -12.81 -11.40
C LEU A 48 -0.95 -13.77 -11.82
N CYS A 49 -0.46 -13.65 -13.05
CA CYS A 49 0.61 -14.53 -13.54
C CYS A 49 1.94 -14.26 -12.83
N TYR A 50 2.22 -13.02 -12.42
CA TYR A 50 3.42 -12.73 -11.64
C TYR A 50 3.37 -13.35 -10.24
N VAL A 51 2.22 -13.30 -9.55
CA VAL A 51 2.02 -14.02 -8.28
C VAL A 51 2.24 -15.52 -8.46
N ARG A 52 1.63 -16.12 -9.49
CA ARG A 52 1.82 -17.56 -9.79
C ARG A 52 3.28 -17.92 -10.10
N LYS A 53 3.99 -17.06 -10.83
CA LYS A 53 5.41 -17.22 -11.13
C LYS A 53 6.27 -17.18 -9.87
N CYS A 54 5.97 -16.27 -8.95
CA CYS A 54 6.60 -16.24 -7.63
C CYS A 54 6.30 -17.51 -6.81
N GLY A 55 5.12 -18.09 -7.00
CA GLY A 55 4.75 -19.42 -6.47
C GLY A 55 5.35 -20.61 -7.23
N GLY A 56 6.25 -20.40 -8.19
CA GLY A 56 6.97 -21.45 -8.90
C GLY A 56 6.30 -21.99 -10.18
N ARG A 57 5.14 -21.46 -10.58
CA ARG A 57 4.49 -21.85 -11.85
C ARG A 57 5.22 -21.25 -13.05
N GLN A 58 5.33 -22.01 -14.13
CA GLN A 58 5.87 -21.53 -15.41
C GLN A 58 4.74 -20.89 -16.23
N VAL A 59 4.60 -19.58 -16.09
CA VAL A 59 3.59 -18.77 -16.79
C VAL A 59 4.24 -17.55 -17.43
N ASP A 60 3.73 -17.12 -18.58
CA ASP A 60 4.09 -15.82 -19.14
C ASP A 60 3.52 -14.71 -18.26
N ILE A 61 4.29 -13.65 -18.07
CA ILE A 61 3.91 -12.49 -17.25
C ILE A 61 3.80 -11.21 -18.07
N ARG A 62 4.19 -11.22 -19.35
CA ARG A 62 4.26 -10.05 -20.22
C ARG A 62 2.98 -9.86 -21.04
N HIS A 63 1.88 -9.69 -20.34
CA HIS A 63 0.57 -9.34 -20.89
C HIS A 63 -0.16 -8.44 -19.89
N THR A 64 -1.19 -7.73 -20.33
CA THR A 64 -2.00 -6.90 -19.42
C THR A 64 -2.91 -7.77 -18.56
N PHE A 65 -3.44 -7.23 -17.46
CA PHE A 65 -4.36 -7.98 -16.62
C PHE A 65 -5.65 -8.33 -17.38
N GLU A 66 -6.14 -7.42 -18.22
CA GLU A 66 -7.36 -7.55 -19.01
C GLU A 66 -7.27 -8.67 -20.07
N GLU A 67 -6.07 -8.92 -20.57
CA GLU A 67 -5.77 -9.96 -21.56
C GLU A 67 -5.45 -11.33 -20.92
N CYS A 68 -5.51 -11.43 -19.59
CA CYS A 68 -5.12 -12.62 -18.87
C CYS A 68 -6.11 -13.78 -19.11
N ILE A 69 -5.59 -14.93 -19.55
CA ILE A 69 -6.36 -16.16 -19.82
C ILE A 69 -6.35 -17.15 -18.65
N ASP A 70 -5.84 -16.74 -17.49
CA ASP A 70 -5.75 -17.59 -16.31
C ASP A 70 -7.15 -17.96 -15.78
N GLU A 71 -7.30 -19.18 -15.30
CA GLU A 71 -8.59 -19.70 -14.81
C GLU A 71 -9.15 -18.91 -13.61
N GLU A 72 -8.28 -18.28 -12.81
CA GLU A 72 -8.67 -17.46 -11.65
C GLU A 72 -8.90 -15.98 -12.02
N HIS A 73 -8.75 -15.60 -13.28
CA HIS A 73 -8.86 -14.21 -13.74
C HIS A 73 -10.21 -13.57 -13.37
N GLU A 74 -11.34 -14.29 -13.55
CA GLU A 74 -12.66 -13.76 -13.17
C GLU A 74 -12.80 -13.55 -11.66
N LEU A 75 -12.17 -14.40 -10.84
CA LEU A 75 -12.20 -14.25 -9.39
C LEU A 75 -11.39 -13.04 -8.96
N VAL A 76 -10.21 -12.83 -9.55
CA VAL A 76 -9.41 -11.61 -9.32
C VAL A 76 -10.17 -10.36 -9.77
N CYS A 77 -10.86 -10.40 -10.92
CA CYS A 77 -11.71 -9.29 -11.37
C CYS A 77 -12.79 -8.92 -10.34
N LYS A 78 -13.44 -9.91 -9.73
CA LYS A 78 -14.44 -9.68 -8.66
C LYS A 78 -13.82 -9.01 -7.44
N GLU A 79 -12.63 -9.45 -7.01
CA GLU A 79 -11.91 -8.83 -5.89
C GLU A 79 -11.44 -7.41 -6.23
N VAL A 80 -11.01 -7.15 -7.46
CA VAL A 80 -10.67 -5.78 -7.92
C VAL A 80 -11.89 -4.87 -7.83
N GLN A 81 -13.07 -5.33 -8.30
CA GLN A 81 -14.31 -4.57 -8.20
C GLN A 81 -14.71 -4.30 -6.75
N ALA A 82 -14.53 -5.28 -5.86
CA ALA A 82 -14.72 -5.08 -4.43
C ALA A 82 -13.78 -3.96 -3.93
N LEU A 83 -12.47 -4.04 -4.22
CA LEU A 83 -11.50 -3.03 -3.82
C LEU A 83 -11.73 -1.64 -4.44
N GLN A 84 -12.40 -1.56 -5.59
CA GLN A 84 -12.82 -0.29 -6.20
C GLN A 84 -13.96 0.38 -5.43
N SER A 85 -14.84 -0.40 -4.80
CA SER A 85 -15.92 0.13 -3.98
C SER A 85 -15.44 0.76 -2.67
N VAL A 86 -14.15 0.69 -2.36
CA VAL A 86 -13.62 1.40 -1.21
C VAL A 86 -13.39 2.87 -1.50
N HIS A 87 -14.06 3.70 -0.70
CA HIS A 87 -13.91 5.14 -0.70
C HIS A 87 -12.88 5.61 0.31
N PHE A 88 -11.63 5.76 -0.13
CA PHE A 88 -10.58 6.41 0.65
C PHE A 88 -10.96 7.80 1.13
N GLN A 89 -10.40 8.16 2.27
CA GLN A 89 -10.32 9.53 2.76
C GLN A 89 -9.90 10.50 1.66
N ALA A 90 -10.45 11.72 1.71
CA ALA A 90 -10.00 12.78 0.83
C ALA A 90 -8.47 12.93 0.96
N TYR A 91 -7.82 12.97 -0.19
CA TYR A 91 -6.37 13.12 -0.33
C TYR A 91 -5.49 11.92 0.06
N ALA A 92 -6.07 10.81 0.52
CA ALA A 92 -5.28 9.67 0.97
C ALA A 92 -4.71 8.84 -0.18
N SER A 93 -5.46 8.62 -1.26
CA SER A 93 -5.02 7.78 -2.38
C SER A 93 -5.41 8.29 -3.75
N CYS A 94 -4.61 7.94 -4.76
CA CYS A 94 -4.95 8.12 -6.16
C CYS A 94 -6.16 7.23 -6.49
N HIS A 95 -7.14 7.80 -7.19
CA HIS A 95 -8.38 7.10 -7.51
C HIS A 95 -8.20 5.94 -8.50
N ASP A 96 -7.19 6.05 -9.38
CA ASP A 96 -6.92 5.09 -10.45
C ASP A 96 -6.09 3.91 -9.94
N CYS A 97 -4.97 4.18 -9.26
CA CYS A 97 -4.05 3.14 -8.79
C CYS A 97 -4.15 2.80 -7.31
N GLY A 98 -4.79 3.60 -6.45
CA GLY A 98 -4.91 3.33 -5.02
C GLY A 98 -3.65 3.55 -4.17
N VAL A 99 -2.51 3.96 -4.76
CA VAL A 99 -1.33 4.38 -3.99
C VAL A 99 -1.57 5.73 -3.32
N ALA A 100 -0.75 6.09 -2.32
CA ALA A 100 -0.82 7.42 -1.70
C ALA A 100 -0.66 8.53 -2.74
N GLN A 101 -1.47 9.60 -2.67
CA GLN A 101 -1.42 10.69 -3.66
C GLN A 101 -0.03 11.34 -3.72
N GLN A 102 0.69 11.39 -2.60
CA GLN A 102 2.08 11.85 -2.52
C GLN A 102 3.05 11.10 -3.46
N ILE A 103 2.76 9.84 -3.80
CA ILE A 103 3.64 8.97 -4.60
C ILE A 103 3.21 8.98 -6.09
N CYS A 104 1.94 9.24 -6.37
CA CYS A 104 1.42 9.21 -7.74
C CYS A 104 1.65 10.56 -8.44
N MET A 105 2.36 10.55 -9.57
CA MET A 105 2.70 11.74 -10.39
C MET A 105 1.48 12.45 -10.99
N GLN A 106 0.30 11.83 -10.94
CA GLN A 106 -0.96 12.48 -11.30
C GLN A 106 -1.36 13.57 -10.28
N TRP A 107 -0.78 13.55 -9.09
CA TRP A 107 -1.14 14.43 -7.98
C TRP A 107 0.05 15.28 -7.55
N GLU A 108 -0.21 16.52 -7.20
CA GLU A 108 0.77 17.43 -6.59
C GLU A 108 0.18 18.06 -5.34
N GLU A 109 1.03 18.36 -4.37
CA GLU A 109 0.58 19.02 -3.14
C GLU A 109 0.20 20.47 -3.45
N ILE A 110 -0.96 20.92 -2.95
CA ILE A 110 -1.46 22.28 -3.19
C ILE A 110 -0.55 23.31 -2.49
N TYR A 111 -0.14 23.00 -1.26
CA TYR A 111 0.81 23.77 -0.47
C TYR A 111 1.72 22.79 0.27
N GLU A 112 3.03 23.06 0.30
CA GLU A 112 4.02 22.19 0.93
C GLU A 112 3.68 21.92 2.40
N GLY A 113 3.50 20.65 2.76
CA GLY A 113 3.24 20.18 4.13
C GLY A 113 1.78 20.23 4.59
N ASP A 114 0.84 20.59 3.71
CA ASP A 114 -0.60 20.69 4.02
C ASP A 114 -1.35 19.36 3.80
N TRP A 115 -0.70 18.35 3.21
CA TRP A 115 -1.22 17.01 2.92
C TRP A 115 -2.53 17.01 2.11
N LYS A 116 -2.71 18.03 1.28
CA LYS A 116 -3.81 18.17 0.34
C LYS A 116 -3.24 18.20 -1.05
N PHE A 117 -3.81 17.41 -1.94
CA PHE A 117 -3.33 17.28 -3.31
C PHE A 117 -4.39 17.68 -4.32
N GLN A 118 -3.92 18.16 -5.47
CA GLN A 118 -4.72 18.41 -6.65
C GLN A 118 -4.16 17.60 -7.82
N GLN A 119 -5.00 17.36 -8.83
CA GLN A 119 -4.53 16.72 -10.06
C GLN A 119 -3.63 17.67 -10.84
N VAL A 120 -2.48 17.16 -11.28
CA VAL A 120 -1.58 17.87 -12.18
C VAL A 120 -2.23 17.95 -13.57
N PRO A 121 -2.28 19.14 -14.21
CA PRO A 121 -2.78 19.26 -15.58
C PRO A 121 -2.00 18.36 -16.56
N GLY A 122 -2.68 17.38 -17.16
CA GLY A 122 -2.06 16.38 -18.04
C GLY A 122 -1.25 15.30 -17.31
N GLY A 123 -1.31 15.25 -15.98
CA GLY A 123 -0.70 14.20 -15.18
C GLY A 123 -1.33 12.84 -15.48
N MET A 124 -0.50 11.83 -15.68
CA MET A 124 -0.93 10.45 -15.90
C MET A 124 -0.61 9.61 -14.67
N CYS A 125 -1.47 8.65 -14.34
CA CYS A 125 -1.22 7.72 -13.26
C CYS A 125 -0.12 6.72 -13.67
N GLN A 126 1.05 6.73 -13.00
CA GLN A 126 2.13 5.81 -13.38
C GLN A 126 1.90 4.34 -12.94
N TYR A 127 0.95 4.11 -12.03
CA TYR A 127 0.66 2.78 -11.47
C TYR A 127 -0.78 2.32 -11.75
N GLU A 128 -1.43 2.85 -12.79
CA GLU A 128 -2.78 2.46 -13.17
C GLU A 128 -2.88 0.93 -13.29
N GLY A 129 -3.92 0.34 -12.69
CA GLY A 129 -4.12 -1.11 -12.72
C GLY A 129 -3.11 -1.93 -11.90
N ILE A 130 -2.32 -1.32 -11.00
CA ILE A 130 -1.34 -2.06 -10.19
C ILE A 130 -1.88 -2.46 -8.82
N ILE A 131 -2.03 -1.56 -7.84
CA ILE A 131 -2.26 -1.97 -6.44
C ILE A 131 -3.48 -2.88 -6.28
N ARG A 132 -4.63 -2.46 -6.80
CA ARG A 132 -5.88 -3.23 -6.61
C ARG A 132 -5.78 -4.61 -7.28
N PRO A 133 -5.38 -4.74 -8.56
CA PRO A 133 -5.12 -6.05 -9.16
C PRO A 133 -4.03 -6.88 -8.49
N VAL A 134 -2.96 -6.27 -7.97
CA VAL A 134 -1.90 -6.97 -7.24
C VAL A 134 -2.41 -7.53 -5.93
N ILE A 135 -3.10 -6.73 -5.13
CA ILE A 135 -3.70 -7.19 -3.86
C ILE A 135 -4.71 -8.29 -4.15
N ALA A 136 -5.61 -8.10 -5.12
CA ALA A 136 -6.58 -9.11 -5.53
C ALA A 136 -5.91 -10.41 -5.98
N ALA A 137 -4.86 -10.33 -6.79
CA ALA A 137 -4.10 -11.49 -7.25
C ALA A 137 -3.40 -12.23 -6.10
N ILE A 138 -2.86 -11.51 -5.12
CA ILE A 138 -2.26 -12.13 -3.92
C ILE A 138 -3.35 -12.82 -3.08
N LEU A 139 -4.50 -12.18 -2.88
CA LEU A 139 -5.63 -12.76 -2.13
C LEU A 139 -6.14 -14.05 -2.77
N VAL A 140 -6.15 -14.13 -4.10
CA VAL A 140 -6.69 -15.28 -4.84
C VAL A 140 -5.65 -16.38 -5.08
N ALA A 141 -4.45 -16.02 -5.50
CA ALA A 141 -3.44 -16.97 -6.01
C ALA A 141 -2.13 -16.96 -5.21
N GLY A 142 -2.04 -16.15 -4.15
CA GLY A 142 -0.86 -16.05 -3.30
C GLY A 142 -0.66 -17.30 -2.43
N PRO A 143 0.58 -17.61 -2.03
CA PRO A 143 0.84 -18.68 -1.07
C PRO A 143 0.13 -18.40 0.25
N SER A 144 -0.45 -19.43 0.87
CA SER A 144 -1.15 -19.32 2.17
C SER A 144 -0.27 -18.69 3.25
N GLU A 145 1.03 -18.95 3.24
CA GLU A 145 1.98 -18.38 4.19
C GLU A 145 2.12 -16.86 4.04
N VAL A 146 2.07 -16.35 2.80
CA VAL A 146 2.14 -14.90 2.52
C VAL A 146 0.84 -14.23 2.96
N LEU A 147 -0.30 -14.90 2.76
CA LEU A 147 -1.59 -14.42 3.24
C LEU A 147 -1.60 -14.38 4.77
N ASP A 148 -1.30 -15.49 5.45
CA ASP A 148 -1.38 -15.61 6.90
C ASP A 148 -0.32 -14.80 7.66
N GLN A 149 0.95 -14.81 7.23
CA GLN A 149 2.05 -14.17 7.95
C GLN A 149 2.31 -12.72 7.56
N ALA A 150 1.99 -12.29 6.33
CA ALA A 150 2.33 -10.95 5.87
C ALA A 150 1.10 -10.05 5.76
N VAL A 151 0.07 -10.46 5.03
CA VAL A 151 -1.11 -9.63 4.80
C VAL A 151 -2.01 -9.62 6.04
N TRP A 152 -2.43 -10.81 6.50
CA TRP A 152 -3.34 -10.95 7.64
C TRP A 152 -2.68 -10.58 8.97
N SER A 153 -1.41 -10.90 9.18
CA SER A 153 -0.71 -10.53 10.42
C SER A 153 -0.41 -9.03 10.50
N TYR A 154 -0.05 -8.37 9.39
CA TYR A 154 0.11 -6.92 9.36
C TYR A 154 -1.22 -6.21 9.62
N MET A 155 -2.31 -6.69 9.02
CA MET A 155 -3.66 -6.17 9.26
C MET A 155 -4.08 -6.37 10.72
N ARG A 156 -3.86 -7.54 11.32
CA ARG A 156 -4.08 -7.79 12.76
C ARG A 156 -3.27 -6.85 13.66
N ALA A 157 -1.98 -6.68 13.38
CA ALA A 157 -1.08 -5.82 14.18
C ALA A 157 -1.46 -4.33 14.12
N ARG A 158 -2.08 -3.88 13.02
CA ARG A 158 -2.60 -2.53 12.86
C ARG A 158 -4.02 -2.34 13.42
N GLY A 159 -4.58 -3.36 14.08
CA GLY A 159 -5.94 -3.32 14.63
C GLY A 159 -7.04 -3.43 13.57
N ILE A 160 -6.69 -3.86 12.35
CA ILE A 160 -7.60 -4.02 11.21
C ILE A 160 -8.36 -5.37 11.32
N TRP A 161 -7.84 -6.35 12.09
CA TRP A 161 -8.51 -7.64 12.33
C TRP A 161 -8.28 -8.20 13.75
N GLY A 162 -9.29 -8.87 14.31
CA GLY A 162 -9.26 -9.56 15.62
C GLY A 162 -8.36 -10.81 15.68
N LEU A 163 -7.90 -11.13 16.89
CA LEU A 163 -6.93 -12.19 17.17
C LEU A 163 -7.53 -13.60 16.97
N ASN A 164 -7.04 -14.31 15.95
CA ASN A 164 -6.92 -15.78 15.85
C ASN A 164 -8.19 -16.64 15.77
N GLU A 165 -9.04 -16.47 14.75
CA GLU A 165 -9.97 -17.53 14.33
C GLU A 165 -10.01 -17.66 12.79
N TRP A 166 -10.18 -18.91 12.32
CA TRP A 166 -10.41 -19.21 10.91
C TRP A 166 -11.83 -18.78 10.59
N LEU A 167 -11.98 -17.86 9.65
CA LEU A 167 -13.27 -17.20 9.43
C LEU A 167 -14.17 -18.08 8.57
N GLY A 168 -15.40 -18.27 9.04
CA GLY A 168 -16.43 -18.83 8.19
C GLY A 168 -16.72 -17.92 6.99
N PRO A 169 -17.33 -18.42 5.90
CA PRO A 169 -17.63 -17.63 4.70
C PRO A 169 -18.45 -16.35 4.97
N GLU A 170 -19.30 -16.34 6.01
CA GLU A 170 -20.04 -15.15 6.43
C GLU A 170 -19.16 -14.11 7.13
N GLU A 171 -18.19 -14.55 7.92
CA GLU A 171 -17.26 -13.66 8.62
C GLU A 171 -16.21 -13.09 7.64
N GLU A 172 -15.79 -13.87 6.65
CA GLU A 172 -14.98 -13.38 5.54
C GLU A 172 -15.71 -12.28 4.75
N ALA A 173 -17.01 -12.43 4.52
CA ALA A 173 -17.83 -11.42 3.86
C ALA A 173 -18.02 -10.15 4.70
N GLU A 174 -18.27 -10.27 6.00
CA GLU A 174 -18.37 -9.12 6.91
C GLU A 174 -17.04 -8.40 7.10
N VAL A 175 -15.91 -9.10 6.99
CA VAL A 175 -14.61 -8.44 7.09
C VAL A 175 -14.12 -7.89 5.77
N LYS A 176 -14.45 -8.48 4.61
CA LYS A 176 -14.37 -7.76 3.33
C LYS A 176 -15.11 -6.43 3.45
N LYS A 177 -16.35 -6.43 3.98
CA LYS A 177 -17.14 -5.22 4.26
C LYS A 177 -16.44 -4.24 5.23
N GLY A 178 -15.70 -4.75 6.22
CA GLY A 178 -14.85 -3.98 7.13
C GLY A 178 -13.62 -3.36 6.44
N MET A 179 -12.94 -4.10 5.55
CA MET A 179 -11.86 -3.60 4.70
C MET A 179 -12.38 -2.50 3.76
N LEU A 180 -13.59 -2.67 3.21
CA LEU A 180 -14.23 -1.65 2.38
C LEU A 180 -14.58 -0.37 3.14
N ARG A 181 -14.79 -0.46 4.46
CA ARG A 181 -14.93 0.73 5.32
C ARG A 181 -13.58 1.32 5.70
N TRP A 182 -12.59 0.48 6.00
CA TRP A 182 -11.32 0.92 6.59
C TRP A 182 -10.33 1.50 5.60
N PHE A 183 -10.23 0.97 4.38
CA PHE A 183 -9.56 1.69 3.30
C PHE A 183 -10.23 3.06 3.07
N GLY A 184 -11.44 3.31 3.61
CA GLY A 184 -12.10 4.61 3.65
C GLY A 184 -11.88 5.49 4.89
N GLU A 185 -11.13 5.04 5.88
CA GLU A 185 -10.84 5.80 7.10
C GLU A 185 -9.35 6.23 7.21
N LYS A 186 -9.11 7.32 7.97
CA LYS A 186 -7.87 8.15 8.06
C LYS A 186 -6.61 7.40 8.46
#